data_AF-A0A2A5EIF6-F1
#
_entry.id   AF-A0A2A5EIF6-F1
#
_cell.length_a   1.000
_cell.length_b   1.000
_cell.length_c   1.000
_cell.angle_alpha   90.00
_cell.angle_beta   90.00
_cell.angle_gamma   90.00
#
_symmetry.space_group_name_H-M   'P 1'
#
loop_
_entity.id
_entity.type
_entity.pdbx_description
1 polymer ?
#
loop_
_entity_poly.entity_id
_entity_poly.type
_entity_poly.pdbx_seq_one_letter_code
_entity_poly.pdbx_strand_id
1 'polypeptide(L)'
;MNNSPFGIVTILLFWFLPSILVGFAGLNRRGGFWRAFLISIFLSPFIGILLTVFGGQRNPKGCNHCDNKYNEVEYCGICGKNEKGFLKDI
;
A
#
# COMPACT_ATOMS: atom_id res chain seq x y z
N MET A 1 3.67 -27.40 -26.55
CA MET A 1 3.51 -25.93 -26.45
C MET A 1 4.60 -25.30 -27.30
N ASN A 2 4.25 -24.67 -28.43
CA ASN A 2 5.24 -23.96 -29.24
C ASN A 2 5.71 -22.73 -28.44
N ASN A 3 6.97 -22.73 -28.00
CA ASN A 3 7.60 -21.57 -27.38
C ASN A 3 7.99 -20.58 -28.49
N SER A 4 6.99 -19.94 -29.11
CA SER A 4 7.29 -18.80 -29.96
C SER A 4 7.87 -17.70 -29.07
N PRO A 5 8.93 -17.00 -29.51
CA PRO A 5 9.53 -15.91 -28.73
C PRO A 5 8.50 -14.83 -28.37
N PHE A 6 7.48 -14.67 -29.21
CA PHE A 6 6.33 -13.80 -28.96
C PHE A 6 5.54 -14.18 -27.70
N GLY A 7 5.31 -15.47 -27.43
CA GLY A 7 4.54 -15.91 -26.26
C GLY A 7 5.21 -15.55 -24.94
N ILE A 8 6.53 -15.76 -24.84
CA ILE A 8 7.31 -15.44 -23.63
C ILE A 8 7.30 -13.92 -23.37
N VAL A 9 7.51 -13.11 -24.42
CA VAL A 9 7.50 -11.65 -24.30
C VAL A 9 6.13 -11.15 -23.82
N THR A 10 5.02 -11.68 -24.37
CA THR A 10 3.67 -11.30 -23.92
C THR A 10 3.43 -11.61 -22.44
N ILE A 11 3.87 -12.78 -21.97
CA ILE A 11 3.74 -13.19 -20.57
C ILE A 11 4.55 -12.26 -19.66
N LEU A 12 5.79 -11.94 -20.04
CA LEU A 12 6.64 -11.04 -19.27
C LEU A 12 6.04 -9.63 -19.20
N LEU A 13 5.49 -9.11 -20.30
CA LEU A 13 4.82 -7.81 -20.31
C LEU A 13 3.60 -7.82 -19.39
N PHE A 14 2.72 -8.83 -19.50
CA PHE A 14 1.54 -8.95 -18.65
C PHE A 14 1.86 -9.17 -17.17
N TRP A 15 3.07 -9.62 -16.83
CA TRP A 15 3.51 -9.79 -15.45
C TRP A 15 4.23 -8.55 -14.90
N PHE A 16 5.21 -8.02 -15.62
CA PHE A 16 6.07 -6.93 -15.16
C PHE A 16 5.38 -5.57 -15.22
N LEU A 17 4.64 -5.24 -16.30
CA LEU A 17 3.97 -3.94 -16.42
C LEU A 17 3.02 -3.66 -15.24
N PRO A 18 2.05 -4.54 -14.92
CA PRO A 18 1.17 -4.27 -13.79
C PRO A 18 1.92 -4.31 -12.46
N SER A 19 2.99 -5.11 -12.33
CA SER A 19 3.83 -5.07 -11.12
C SER A 19 4.48 -3.71 -10.89
N ILE A 20 4.97 -3.06 -11.95
CA ILE A 20 5.51 -1.69 -11.91
C ILE A 20 4.42 -0.70 -11.48
N LEU A 21 3.21 -0.82 -12.02
CA LEU A 21 2.06 0.02 -11.62
C LEU A 21 1.75 -0.13 -10.12
N VAL A 22 1.80 -1.35 -9.58
CA VAL A 22 1.69 -1.59 -8.14
C VAL A 22 2.80 -0.91 -7.36
N GLY A 23 4.04 -0.95 -7.88
CA GLY A 23 5.17 -0.20 -7.31
C GLY A 23 4.85 1.28 -7.16
N PHE A 24 4.32 1.93 -8.21
CA PHE A 24 3.91 3.34 -8.14
C PHE A 24 2.81 3.59 -7.11
N ALA A 25 1.82 2.71 -6.99
CA ALA A 25 0.79 2.79 -5.96
C ALA A 25 1.36 2.72 -4.53
N GLY A 26 2.55 2.12 -4.36
CA GLY A 26 3.25 2.00 -3.08
C GLY A 26 4.03 3.24 -2.64
N LEU A 27 4.21 4.26 -3.48
CA LEU A 27 5.05 5.43 -3.15
C LEU A 27 4.62 6.16 -1.87
N ASN A 28 3.30 6.30 -1.67
CA ASN A 28 2.70 6.98 -0.52
C ASN A 28 2.42 6.04 0.67
N ARG A 29 2.78 4.77 0.55
CA ARG A 29 2.56 3.75 1.57
C ARG A 29 3.84 3.48 2.35
N ARG A 30 3.72 3.00 3.58
CA ARG A 30 4.86 2.70 4.47
C ARG A 30 5.88 1.76 3.84
N GLY A 31 5.44 0.84 2.97
CA GLY A 31 6.32 -0.07 2.25
C GLY A 31 7.15 0.57 1.13
N GLY A 32 6.70 1.69 0.57
CA GLY A 32 7.34 2.33 -0.58
C GLY A 32 7.22 1.53 -1.89
N PHE A 33 7.83 2.08 -2.95
CA PHE A 33 7.82 1.48 -4.29
C PHE A 33 8.40 0.07 -4.31
N TRP A 34 9.62 -0.10 -3.80
CA TRP A 34 10.35 -1.37 -3.91
C TRP A 34 9.63 -2.52 -3.23
N ARG A 35 9.06 -2.30 -2.04
CA ARG A 35 8.32 -3.37 -1.35
C ARG A 35 7.03 -3.72 -2.10
N ALA A 36 6.28 -2.73 -2.58
CA ALA A 36 5.06 -2.94 -3.37
C ALA A 36 5.35 -3.69 -4.69
N PHE A 37 6.41 -3.28 -5.40
CA PHE A 37 6.87 -3.89 -6.65
C PHE A 37 7.38 -5.33 -6.47
N LEU A 38 8.17 -5.59 -5.43
CA LEU A 38 8.68 -6.94 -5.18
C LEU A 38 7.55 -7.88 -4.76
N ILE A 39 6.64 -7.43 -3.88
CA ILE A 39 5.46 -8.22 -3.50
C ILE A 39 4.60 -8.54 -4.73
N SER A 40 4.39 -7.58 -5.64
CA SER A 40 3.63 -7.82 -6.87
C SER A 40 4.31 -8.80 -7.82
N ILE A 41 5.64 -8.75 -7.95
CA ILE A 41 6.39 -9.73 -8.75
C ILE A 41 6.28 -11.15 -8.17
N PHE A 42 6.43 -11.32 -6.85
CA PHE A 42 6.52 -12.64 -6.23
C PHE A 42 5.16 -13.31 -6.02
N LEU A 43 4.13 -12.56 -5.63
CA LEU A 43 2.80 -13.15 -5.35
C LEU A 43 1.88 -13.06 -6.56
N SER A 44 1.73 -11.86 -7.11
CA SER A 44 1.03 -11.49 -8.34
C SER A 44 0.73 -9.99 -8.28
N PRO A 45 0.57 -9.31 -9.42
CA PRO A 45 0.16 -7.91 -9.44
C PRO A 45 -1.15 -7.66 -8.67
N PHE A 46 -2.11 -8.60 -8.74
CA PHE A 46 -3.39 -8.48 -8.05
C PHE A 46 -3.25 -8.55 -6.53
N ILE A 47 -2.50 -9.52 -6.01
CA ILE A 47 -2.25 -9.60 -4.55
C ILE A 47 -1.39 -8.43 -4.09
N GLY A 48 -0.40 -8.04 -4.90
CA GLY A 48 0.48 -6.91 -4.61
C GLY A 48 -0.27 -5.60 -4.44
N ILE A 49 -1.22 -5.27 -5.33
CA ILE A 49 -1.99 -4.03 -5.19
C ILE A 49 -2.88 -4.05 -3.95
N LEU A 50 -3.50 -5.20 -3.63
CA LEU A 50 -4.33 -5.35 -2.44
C LEU A 50 -3.54 -5.04 -1.16
N LEU A 51 -2.38 -5.70 -0.99
CA LEU A 51 -1.52 -5.48 0.16
C LEU A 51 -0.97 -4.05 0.23
N THR A 52 -0.72 -3.43 -0.92
CA THR A 52 -0.18 -2.07 -0.99
C THR A 52 -1.24 -1.03 -0.60
N VAL A 53 -2.46 -1.15 -1.13
CA VAL A 53 -3.55 -0.18 -0.88
C VAL A 53 -4.06 -0.26 0.56
N PHE A 54 -4.14 -1.47 1.13
CA PHE A 54 -4.53 -1.65 2.53
C PHE A 54 -3.37 -1.44 3.52
N GLY A 55 -2.15 -1.23 3.03
CA GLY A 55 -1.01 -0.91 3.87
C GLY A 55 -1.09 0.49 4.48
N GLY A 56 -0.47 0.67 5.65
CA GLY A 56 -0.39 1.97 6.31
C GLY A 56 0.28 3.04 5.44
N GLN A 57 -0.08 4.29 5.68
CA GLN A 57 0.49 5.47 5.03
C GLN A 57 1.95 5.66 5.43
N ARG A 58 2.74 6.25 4.53
CA ARG A 58 4.16 6.57 4.81
C ARG A 58 4.30 7.65 5.86
N ASN A 59 3.46 8.68 5.78
CA ASN A 59 3.42 9.82 6.69
C ASN A 59 2.04 9.88 7.35
N PRO A 60 1.75 8.99 8.31
CA PRO A 60 0.51 9.06 9.08
C PRO A 60 0.45 10.39 9.85
N LYS A 61 -0.75 10.94 10.04
CA LYS A 61 -0.95 12.19 10.78
C LYS A 61 -0.46 12.11 12.23
N GLY A 62 -0.59 10.93 12.83
CA GLY A 62 -0.33 10.73 14.25
C GLY A 62 -1.42 11.32 15.15
N CYS A 63 -1.21 11.25 16.47
CA CYS A 63 -2.11 11.77 17.48
C CYS A 63 -1.34 12.60 18.50
N ASN A 64 -1.69 13.87 18.61
CA ASN A 64 -1.01 14.83 19.48
C ASN A 64 -1.39 14.71 20.96
N HIS A 65 -2.32 13.82 21.32
CA HIS A 65 -2.82 13.66 22.69
C HIS A 65 -2.25 12.46 23.43
N CYS A 66 -1.90 11.39 22.72
CA CYS A 66 -1.39 10.15 23.32
C CYS A 66 -0.12 9.64 22.63
N ASP A 67 0.52 10.47 21.81
CA ASP A 67 1.72 10.17 21.03
C ASP A 67 1.59 8.93 20.12
N ASN A 68 0.37 8.59 19.68
CA ASN A 68 0.16 7.55 18.69
C ASN A 68 0.62 8.03 17.31
N LYS A 69 1.87 7.72 16.95
CA LYS A 69 2.52 8.08 15.67
C LYS A 69 1.92 7.39 14.45
N TYR A 70 0.99 6.46 14.63
CA TYR A 70 0.42 5.63 13.56
C TYR A 70 -1.05 5.92 13.29
N ASN A 71 -1.59 7.00 13.84
CA ASN A 71 -2.97 7.40 13.56
C ASN A 71 -3.11 7.94 12.13
N GLU A 72 -3.98 7.30 11.36
CA GLU A 72 -4.28 7.64 9.95
C GLU A 72 -5.73 8.13 9.76
N VAL A 73 -6.51 8.15 10.83
CA VAL A 73 -7.95 8.46 10.82
C VAL A 73 -8.25 9.70 11.66
N GLU A 74 -9.47 10.25 11.50
CA GLU A 74 -9.91 11.48 12.18
C GLU A 74 -9.88 11.36 13.71
N TYR A 75 -10.33 10.23 14.24
CA TYR A 75 -10.36 9.94 15.68
C TYR A 75 -9.36 8.84 16.00
N CYS A 76 -8.45 9.10 16.92
CA CYS A 76 -7.42 8.13 17.29
C CYS A 76 -8.04 6.83 17.83
N GLY A 77 -7.68 5.69 17.23
CA GLY A 77 -8.17 4.38 17.69
C GLY A 77 -7.69 3.95 19.08
N ILE A 78 -6.76 4.68 19.70
CA ILE A 78 -6.24 4.39 21.05
C ILE A 78 -6.94 5.24 22.11
N CYS A 79 -6.91 6.57 21.96
CA CYS A 79 -7.47 7.49 22.97
C CYS A 79 -8.85 8.06 22.61
N GLY A 80 -9.37 7.78 21.41
CA GLY A 80 -10.69 8.22 20.94
C GLY A 80 -10.79 9.70 20.55
N LYS A 81 -9.72 10.49 20.70
CA LYS A 81 -9.72 11.94 20.45
C LYS A 81 -9.33 12.29 19.02
N ASN A 82 -9.93 13.35 18.47
CA ASN A 82 -9.49 13.97 17.20
C ASN A 82 -8.36 14.99 17.42
N GLU A 83 -7.95 15.69 16.36
CA GLU A 83 -6.89 16.73 16.40
C GLU A 83 -7.20 17.90 17.35
N LYS A 84 -8.48 18.14 17.68
CA LYS A 84 -8.93 19.19 18.62
C LYS A 84 -9.11 18.69 20.05
N GLY A 85 -8.95 17.39 20.30
CA GLY A 85 -9.14 16.77 21.61
C GLY A 85 -10.57 16.30 21.92
N PHE A 86 -11.51 16.42 20.98
CA PHE A 86 -12.89 15.95 21.16
C PHE A 86 -12.98 14.45 20.93
N LEU A 87 -13.84 13.78 21.72
CA LEU A 87 -14.17 12.37 21.53
C LEU A 87 -15.12 12.22 20.33
N LYS A 88 -15.14 11.02 19.76
CA LYS A 88 -16.10 10.66 18.72
C LYS A 88 -17.52 10.65 19.33
N ASP A 89 -18.41 11.48 18.79
CA ASP A 89 -19.83 11.41 19.13
C ASP A 89 -20.39 10.08 18.61
N ILE A 90 -21.03 9.31 19.51
CA ILE A 90 -21.58 7.97 19.24
C ILE A 90 -23.09 8.09 19.06
#